data_AF-A0A6J4XSS1-F1
#
_entry.id   AF-A0A6J4XSS1-F1
#
_cell.length_a   1.000
_cell.length_b   1.000
_cell.length_c   1.000
_cell.angle_alpha   90.00
_cell.angle_beta   90.00
_cell.angle_gamma   90.00
#
_symmetry.space_group_name_H-M   'P 1'
#
loop_
_entity.id
_entity.type
_entity.pdbx_description
1 polymer ?
#
loop_
_entity_poly.entity_id
_entity_poly.type
_entity_poly.pdbx_seq_one_letter_code
_entity_poly.pdbx_strand_id
1 'polypeptide(L)'
;MSFIKVGAYGPGDSWLDIHMDPENAVQAHIEVQAKRMFPVHWGTFNLAYHDWDEPIKRTLEAAGKAQIDLVTPRIGEFVFNKSAFYSANWWEQKQ
;
A
#
# COMPACT_ATOMS: atom_id res chain seq x y z
N MET A 1 -5.29 4.13 12.54
CA MET A 1 -4.54 3.95 11.29
C MET A 1 -3.89 2.58 11.35
N SER A 2 -3.96 1.80 10.29
CA SER A 2 -3.21 0.54 10.16
C SER A 2 -1.98 0.76 9.27
N PHE A 3 -0.93 -0.01 9.53
CA PHE A 3 0.26 -0.10 8.69
C PHE A 3 0.29 -1.53 8.14
N ILE A 4 0.10 -1.69 6.83
CA ILE A 4 -0.03 -3.01 6.23
C ILE A 4 0.92 -3.12 5.04
N LYS A 5 1.65 -4.23 4.99
CA LYS A 5 2.55 -4.54 3.88
C LYS A 5 1.74 -4.77 2.60
N VAL A 6 2.19 -4.18 1.49
CA VAL A 6 1.51 -4.32 0.19
C VAL A 6 2.42 -4.86 -0.92
N GLY A 7 3.73 -4.96 -0.69
CA GLY A 7 4.70 -5.45 -1.66
C GLY A 7 5.47 -6.68 -1.19
N ALA A 8 6.38 -7.15 -2.04
CA ALA A 8 7.14 -8.39 -1.88
C ALA A 8 6.29 -9.68 -1.92
N TYR A 9 5.20 -9.66 -2.69
CA TYR A 9 4.35 -10.83 -2.93
C TYR A 9 4.82 -11.64 -4.16
N GLY A 10 4.43 -12.91 -4.22
CA GLY A 10 4.79 -13.82 -5.32
C GLY A 10 3.86 -13.69 -6.53
N PRO A 11 4.21 -14.28 -7.68
CA PRO A 11 3.32 -14.35 -8.84
C PRO A 11 2.08 -15.20 -8.54
N GLY A 12 0.90 -14.71 -8.94
CA GLY A 12 -0.38 -15.37 -8.66
C GLY A 12 -0.58 -15.60 -7.16
N ASP A 13 -1.02 -16.79 -6.79
CA ASP A 13 -1.28 -17.16 -5.39
C ASP A 13 -0.04 -17.70 -4.65
N SER A 14 1.14 -17.60 -5.26
CA SER A 14 2.36 -18.05 -4.59
C SER A 14 2.76 -17.10 -3.46
N TRP A 15 3.34 -17.67 -2.40
CA TRP A 15 3.84 -16.94 -1.23
C TRP A 15 2.77 -16.29 -0.35
N LEU A 16 1.48 -16.53 -0.57
CA LEU A 16 0.41 -15.98 0.28
C LEU A 16 0.57 -16.33 1.77
N ASP A 17 1.18 -17.48 2.08
CA ASP A 17 1.52 -17.89 3.46
C ASP A 17 2.51 -16.94 4.16
N ILE A 18 3.31 -16.20 3.38
CA ILE A 18 4.36 -15.31 3.90
C ILE A 18 4.16 -13.85 3.49
N HIS A 19 3.43 -13.54 2.42
CA HIS A 19 3.19 -12.20 1.90
C HIS A 19 1.79 -12.08 1.26
N MET A 20 0.96 -11.19 1.80
CA MET A 20 -0.29 -10.78 1.15
C MET A 20 0.00 -9.97 -0.10
N ASP A 21 -0.84 -10.14 -1.12
CA ASP A 21 -0.93 -9.21 -2.23
C ASP A 21 -1.64 -7.89 -1.81
N PRO A 22 -1.66 -6.86 -2.67
CA PRO A 22 -2.26 -5.57 -2.35
C PRO A 22 -3.75 -5.64 -1.99
N GLU A 23 -4.52 -6.49 -2.68
CA GLU A 23 -5.96 -6.63 -2.49
C GLU A 23 -6.28 -7.30 -1.15
N ASN A 24 -5.55 -8.35 -0.78
CA ASN A 24 -5.67 -8.96 0.55
C ASN A 24 -5.19 -8.03 1.65
N ALA A 25 -4.18 -7.19 1.40
CA ALA A 25 -3.75 -6.16 2.35
C ALA A 25 -4.83 -5.10 2.59
N VAL A 26 -5.55 -4.69 1.54
CA VAL A 26 -6.72 -3.82 1.64
C VAL A 26 -7.84 -4.49 2.43
N GLN A 27 -8.10 -5.78 2.18
CA GLN A 27 -9.09 -6.55 2.93
C GLN A 27 -8.73 -6.65 4.43
N ALA A 28 -7.47 -6.92 4.74
CA ALA A 28 -6.98 -6.95 6.12
C ALA A 28 -7.16 -5.60 6.84
N HIS A 29 -7.02 -4.46 6.13
CA HIS A 29 -7.30 -3.14 6.68
C HIS A 29 -8.77 -2.99 7.12
N ILE A 30 -9.70 -3.47 6.30
CA ILE A 30 -11.15 -3.46 6.59
C ILE A 30 -11.44 -4.30 7.83
N GLU A 31 -10.86 -5.49 7.92
CA GLU A 31 -11.10 -6.46 9.00
C GLU A 31 -10.63 -5.94 10.36
N VAL A 32 -9.52 -5.20 10.41
CA VAL A 32 -9.04 -4.56 11.64
C VAL A 32 -9.78 -3.25 11.97
N GLN A 33 -10.78 -2.86 11.15
CA GLN A 33 -11.65 -1.70 11.35
C GLN A 33 -10.87 -0.38 11.56
N ALA A 34 -9.70 -0.26 10.93
CA ALA A 34 -8.94 0.97 10.97
C ALA A 34 -9.57 2.03 10.07
N LYS A 35 -9.50 3.30 10.47
CA LYS A 35 -10.08 4.41 9.68
C LYS A 35 -9.26 4.83 8.46
N ARG A 36 -7.96 4.54 8.48
CA ARG A 36 -6.96 4.99 7.50
C ARG A 36 -5.90 3.92 7.34
N MET A 37 -5.47 3.69 6.11
CA MET A 37 -4.45 2.72 5.76
C MET A 37 -3.16 3.43 5.34
N PHE A 38 -2.05 3.00 5.92
CA PHE A 38 -0.70 3.41 5.51
C PHE A 38 -0.02 2.18 4.87
N PRO A 39 0.13 2.13 3.54
CA PRO A 39 0.76 1.01 2.87
C PRO A 39 2.29 1.05 3.07
N VAL A 40 2.86 -0.05 3.52
CA VAL A 40 4.30 -0.23 3.73
C VAL A 40 4.84 -1.38 2.89
N HIS A 41 6.15 -1.64 2.96
CA HIS A 41 6.78 -2.79 2.30
C HIS A 41 6.81 -2.72 0.76
N TRP A 42 6.86 -1.51 0.20
CA TRP A 42 6.97 -1.25 -1.23
C TRP A 42 7.95 -0.10 -1.51
N GLY A 43 8.43 0.03 -2.75
CA GLY A 43 9.21 1.18 -3.21
C GLY A 43 10.60 1.40 -2.58
N THR A 44 11.15 0.38 -1.89
CA THR A 44 12.48 0.50 -1.22
C THR A 44 13.47 -0.58 -1.65
N PHE A 45 13.09 -1.87 -1.59
CA PHE A 45 13.97 -2.99 -1.92
C PHE A 45 13.37 -3.87 -3.02
N ASN A 46 14.22 -4.43 -3.89
CA ASN A 46 13.81 -5.43 -4.87
C ASN A 46 13.83 -6.83 -4.23
N LEU A 47 12.66 -7.29 -3.78
CA LEU A 47 12.48 -8.57 -3.07
C LEU A 47 11.43 -9.49 -3.73
N ALA A 48 10.93 -9.13 -4.92
CA ALA A 48 9.91 -9.89 -5.66
C ALA A 48 9.96 -9.56 -7.16
N TYR A 49 9.13 -10.25 -7.95
CA TYR A 49 9.14 -10.17 -9.42
C TYR A 49 8.27 -9.06 -10.03
N HIS A 50 7.40 -8.44 -9.24
CA HIS A 50 6.55 -7.33 -9.70
C HIS A 50 7.38 -6.06 -9.91
N ASP A 51 6.90 -5.13 -10.75
CA ASP A 51 7.53 -3.82 -10.89
C ASP A 51 7.52 -3.07 -9.55
N TRP A 52 8.50 -2.19 -9.32
CA TRP A 52 8.70 -1.56 -8.02
C TRP A 52 7.50 -0.69 -7.56
N ASP A 53 6.74 -0.15 -8.50
CA ASP A 53 5.57 0.70 -8.28
C ASP A 53 4.22 -0.01 -8.49
N GLU A 54 4.23 -1.26 -8.95
CA GLU A 54 3.00 -2.06 -9.12
C GLU A 54 2.22 -2.24 -7.80
N PRO A 55 2.87 -2.54 -6.64
CA PRO A 55 2.16 -2.72 -5.38
C PRO A 55 1.28 -1.54 -5.00
N ILE A 56 1.78 -0.31 -5.15
CA ILE A 56 1.02 0.88 -4.74
C ILE A 56 -0.11 1.18 -5.72
N LYS A 57 0.10 0.95 -7.02
CA LYS A 57 -0.94 1.13 -8.04
C LYS A 57 -2.13 0.20 -7.78
N ARG A 58 -1.86 -1.09 -7.53
CA ARG A 58 -2.88 -2.08 -7.17
C ARG A 58 -3.57 -1.74 -5.84
N THR A 59 -2.80 -1.31 -4.83
CA THR A 59 -3.36 -0.88 -3.54
C THR A 59 -4.32 0.30 -3.71
N LEU A 60 -3.96 1.31 -4.52
CA LEU A 60 -4.80 2.47 -4.81
C LEU A 60 -6.10 2.09 -5.50
N GLU A 61 -6.04 1.19 -6.48
CA GLU A 61 -7.23 0.70 -7.17
C GLU A 61 -8.16 -0.04 -6.20
N ALA A 62 -7.63 -0.96 -5.40
CA ALA A 62 -8.39 -1.73 -4.42
C ALA A 62 -8.98 -0.82 -3.32
N ALA A 63 -8.19 0.10 -2.78
CA ALA A 63 -8.63 1.06 -1.77
C ALA A 63 -9.70 2.01 -2.31
N GLY A 64 -9.57 2.46 -3.57
CA GLY A 64 -10.58 3.29 -4.24
C GLY A 64 -11.92 2.58 -4.37
N LYS A 65 -11.93 1.30 -4.77
CA LYS A 65 -13.15 0.47 -4.85
C LYS A 65 -13.80 0.29 -3.48
N ALA A 66 -13.01 0.15 -2.43
CA ALA A 66 -13.47 -0.03 -1.05
C ALA A 66 -13.70 1.29 -0.28
N GLN A 67 -13.50 2.45 -0.92
CA GLN A 67 -13.62 3.78 -0.31
C GLN A 67 -12.74 3.99 0.94
N ILE A 68 -11.53 3.43 0.92
CA ILE A 68 -10.57 3.53 2.02
C ILE A 68 -9.76 4.81 1.92
N ASP A 69 -9.57 5.47 3.07
CA ASP A 69 -8.62 6.58 3.23
C ASP A 69 -7.18 6.02 3.23
N LEU A 70 -6.56 5.97 2.04
CA LEU A 70 -5.19 5.54 1.83
C LEU A 70 -4.22 6.72 1.87
N VAL A 71 -3.20 6.63 2.73
CA VAL A 71 -2.19 7.67 2.89
C VAL A 71 -0.83 7.20 2.36
N THR A 72 -0.36 7.85 1.29
CA THR A 72 0.87 7.49 0.57
C THR A 72 1.88 8.65 0.61
N PRO A 73 2.51 8.90 1.76
CA PRO A 73 3.50 9.98 1.87
C PRO A 73 4.71 9.70 0.98
N ARG A 74 5.40 10.76 0.56
CA ARG A 74 6.76 10.65 0.01
C ARG A 74 7.70 10.18 1.12
N ILE A 75 8.80 9.57 0.72
CA ILE A 75 9.85 9.15 1.65
C ILE A 75 10.33 10.37 2.44
N GLY A 76 10.20 10.29 3.78
CA GLY A 76 10.58 11.37 4.70
C GLY A 76 9.47 12.36 5.06
N GLU A 77 8.28 12.29 4.44
CA GLU A 77 7.14 13.13 4.84
C GLU A 77 6.49 12.65 6.15
N PHE A 78 6.10 13.61 6.99
CA PHE A 78 5.41 13.32 8.25
C PHE A 78 3.91 13.18 8.04
N VAL A 79 3.32 12.13 8.62
CA VAL A 79 1.87 11.91 8.64
C VAL A 79 1.38 11.95 10.09
N PHE A 80 0.42 12.82 10.37
CA PHE A 80 -0.25 12.86 11.66
C PHE A 80 -1.63 12.20 11.56
N ASN A 81 -1.91 11.24 12.46
CA ASN A 81 -3.12 10.41 12.40
C ASN A 81 -4.44 11.20 12.43
N LYS A 82 -4.49 12.38 13.06
CA LYS A 82 -5.71 13.20 13.18
C LYS A 82 -5.77 14.37 12.19
N SER A 83 -4.81 14.49 11.29
CA SER A 83 -4.76 15.58 10.32
C SER A 83 -5.13 15.07 8.93
N ALA A 84 -5.71 15.94 8.11
CA ALA A 84 -5.81 15.69 6.67
C ALA A 84 -4.39 15.51 6.11
N PHE A 85 -4.26 14.63 5.11
CA PHE A 85 -3.01 14.40 4.40
C PHE A 85 -3.30 14.35 2.91
N TYR A 86 -2.50 15.04 2.11
CA TYR A 86 -2.60 15.00 0.66
C TYR A 86 -1.57 14.00 0.11
N SER A 87 -2.09 12.88 -0.41
CA SER A 87 -1.29 11.84 -1.05
C SER A 87 -0.97 12.23 -2.49
N ALA A 88 0.30 12.52 -2.78
CA ALA A 88 0.77 12.68 -4.16
C ALA A 88 1.19 11.33 -4.76
N ASN A 89 0.94 11.12 -6.05
CA ASN A 89 1.45 9.96 -6.81
C ASN A 89 2.94 10.16 -7.16
N TRP A 90 3.79 10.22 -6.15
CA TRP A 90 5.20 10.56 -6.33
C TRP A 90 5.99 9.52 -7.12
N TRP A 91 5.51 8.27 -7.20
CA TRP A 91 6.11 7.21 -8.00
C TRP A 91 5.90 7.39 -9.52
N GLU A 92 4.98 8.26 -9.94
CA GLU A 92 4.69 8.52 -11.36
C GLU A 92 5.53 9.69 -11.91
N GLN A 93 6.25 10.40 -11.04
CA GLN A 93 7.08 11.51 -11.46
C GLN A 93 8.31 10.97 -12.19
N LYS A 94 8.37 11.21 -13.51
CA LYS A 94 9.62 11.03 -14.26
C LYS A 94 10.65 11.99 -13.67
N GLN A 95 11.81 11.43 -13.30
CA GLN A 95 13.00 12.24 -13.02
C GLN A 95 13.43 13.00 -14.27
#